data_AF-A0A011PEH6-F1
#
_entry.id   AF-A0A011PEH6-F1
#
_cell.length_a   1.000
_cell.length_b   1.000
_cell.length_c   1.000
_cell.angle_alpha   90.00
_cell.angle_beta   90.00
_cell.angle_gamma   90.00
#
_symmetry.space_group_name_H-M   'P 1'
#
loop_
_entity.id
_entity.type
_entity.pdbx_description
1 polymer ?
#
loop_
_entity_poly.entity_id
_entity_poly.type
_entity_poly.pdbx_seq_one_letter_code
_entity_poly.pdbx_strand_id
1 'polypeptide(L)'
;MKKQAAAVFTFVLAALFAAPGFAAPETYVVDPTHTYPRFEYSHFGYSNQIQRFNKTSGTIVVDRAARTGSVHISIDAKSVDTGYALFDEHIQGEDYFDTAKYPTITYKSTAVKFDGDKPVAVEGLLTVKGVTRPVTLKVTSFHSMPHPMLKKDAIGANAVAKIKRSEFNAGKNAPHVSDEVTLTIAVEALKQ
;
A
#
# COMPACT_ATOMS: atom_id res chain seq x y z
N MET A 1 16.94 -31.94 -77.79
CA MET A 1 17.18 -30.60 -77.20
C MET A 1 16.11 -30.36 -76.15
N LYS A 2 16.51 -30.23 -74.89
CA LYS A 2 15.66 -30.23 -73.69
C LYS A 2 14.91 -28.89 -73.56
N LYS A 3 13.58 -28.90 -73.39
CA LYS A 3 12.82 -27.71 -72.96
C LYS A 3 12.53 -27.85 -71.47
N GLN A 4 13.09 -26.91 -70.70
CA GLN A 4 12.98 -26.82 -69.24
C GLN A 4 11.58 -26.35 -68.84
N ALA A 5 10.97 -27.04 -67.87
CA ALA A 5 9.78 -26.56 -67.18
C ALA A 5 10.22 -25.59 -66.07
N ALA A 6 9.75 -24.34 -66.13
CA ALA A 6 9.96 -23.36 -65.08
C ALA A 6 8.92 -23.60 -63.97
N ALA A 7 9.36 -24.04 -62.79
CA ALA A 7 8.54 -24.08 -61.60
C ALA A 7 8.53 -22.68 -60.95
N VAL A 8 7.36 -22.05 -60.92
CA VAL A 8 7.15 -20.80 -60.19
C VAL A 8 6.90 -21.16 -58.73
N PHE A 9 7.86 -20.83 -57.86
CA PHE A 9 7.72 -20.97 -56.40
C PHE A 9 7.09 -19.68 -55.85
N THR A 10 5.82 -19.73 -55.48
CA THR A 10 5.14 -18.62 -54.79
C THR A 10 5.57 -18.63 -53.32
N PHE A 11 6.42 -17.68 -52.92
CA PHE A 11 6.80 -17.47 -51.53
C PHE A 11 5.66 -16.73 -50.81
N VAL A 12 4.87 -17.44 -50.00
CA VAL A 12 3.90 -16.80 -49.10
C VAL A 12 4.67 -16.24 -47.91
N LEU A 13 4.86 -14.92 -47.89
CA LEU A 13 5.48 -14.23 -46.75
C LEU A 13 4.45 -14.13 -45.62
N ALA A 14 4.52 -15.06 -44.66
CA ALA A 14 3.75 -14.96 -43.42
C ALA A 14 4.31 -13.81 -42.57
N ALA A 15 3.66 -12.65 -42.62
CA ALA A 15 3.95 -11.56 -41.70
C ALA A 15 3.49 -11.95 -40.29
N LEU A 16 4.43 -12.34 -39.43
CA LEU A 16 4.19 -12.45 -37.99
C LEU A 16 3.93 -11.04 -37.45
N PHE A 17 2.65 -10.72 -37.21
CA PHE A 17 2.29 -9.60 -36.36
C PHE A 17 2.73 -9.92 -34.93
N ALA A 18 3.91 -9.44 -34.54
CA ALA A 18 4.29 -9.38 -33.14
C ALA A 18 3.41 -8.31 -32.46
N ALA A 19 2.35 -8.74 -31.78
CA ALA A 19 1.62 -7.85 -30.89
C ALA A 19 2.59 -7.32 -29.83
N PRO A 20 2.57 -6.01 -29.50
CA PRO A 20 3.39 -5.50 -28.41
C PRO A 20 3.01 -6.23 -27.12
N GLY A 21 3.93 -7.05 -26.63
CA GLY A 21 3.80 -7.69 -25.33
C GLY A 21 3.95 -6.62 -24.25
N PHE A 22 2.84 -6.15 -23.70
CA PHE A 22 2.87 -5.38 -22.47
C PHE A 22 3.43 -6.26 -21.36
N ALA A 23 4.39 -5.74 -20.59
CA ALA A 23 4.95 -6.47 -19.45
C ALA A 23 3.81 -6.81 -18.47
N ALA A 24 3.81 -8.04 -17.96
CA ALA A 24 2.79 -8.49 -17.01
C ALA A 24 2.86 -7.67 -15.71
N PRO A 25 1.73 -7.49 -15.00
CA PRO A 25 1.73 -6.88 -13.68
C PRO A 25 2.70 -7.58 -12.72
N GLU A 26 3.44 -6.78 -11.95
CA GLU A 26 4.43 -7.26 -11.00
C GLU A 26 3.84 -7.27 -9.59
N THR A 27 3.90 -8.42 -8.91
CA THR A 27 3.48 -8.56 -7.51
C THR A 27 4.67 -8.39 -6.57
N TYR A 28 4.49 -7.61 -5.52
CA TYR A 28 5.43 -7.37 -4.44
C TYR A 28 4.79 -7.74 -3.11
N VAL A 29 5.54 -8.42 -2.25
CA VAL A 29 5.16 -8.77 -0.87
C VAL A 29 5.79 -7.76 0.07
N VAL A 30 4.97 -7.18 0.95
CA VAL A 30 5.42 -6.22 1.96
C VAL A 30 6.51 -6.83 2.83
N ASP A 31 7.62 -6.10 2.99
CA ASP A 31 8.65 -6.43 3.98
C ASP A 31 8.18 -5.94 5.37
N PRO A 32 7.89 -6.86 6.31
CA PRO A 32 7.41 -6.50 7.63
C PRO A 32 8.49 -5.79 8.47
N THR A 33 9.77 -5.91 8.11
CA THR A 33 10.88 -5.34 8.88
C THR A 33 11.18 -3.88 8.52
N HIS A 34 10.60 -3.38 7.42
CA HIS A 34 10.75 -1.99 6.95
C HIS A 34 9.40 -1.28 6.77
N THR A 35 8.29 -1.87 7.21
CA THR A 35 6.94 -1.32 7.03
C THR A 35 6.21 -1.13 8.35
N TYR A 36 6.25 0.10 8.87
CA TYR A 36 5.64 0.49 10.14
C TYR A 36 4.72 1.70 9.94
N PRO A 37 3.41 1.48 9.69
CA PRO A 37 2.43 2.56 9.63
C PRO A 37 2.41 3.35 10.93
N ARG A 38 2.45 4.68 10.82
CA ARG A 38 2.42 5.61 11.94
C ARG A 38 1.14 6.42 11.94
N PHE A 39 0.72 6.80 13.14
CA PHE A 39 -0.35 7.76 13.34
C PHE A 39 0.07 8.84 14.33
N GLU A 40 -0.36 10.06 14.08
CA GLU A 40 -0.05 11.24 14.87
C GLU A 40 -1.33 11.95 15.30
N TYR A 41 -1.41 12.34 16.58
CA TYR A 41 -2.50 13.12 17.14
C TYR A 41 -1.98 14.19 18.10
N SER A 42 -2.75 15.27 18.27
CA SER A 42 -2.45 16.31 19.26
C SER A 42 -3.02 15.91 20.63
N HIS A 43 -2.24 16.14 21.68
CA HIS A 43 -2.64 15.92 23.08
C HIS A 43 -2.72 17.27 23.81
N PHE A 44 -3.95 17.73 24.04
CA PHE A 44 -4.34 19.01 24.65
C PHE A 44 -3.79 20.26 23.95
N GLY A 45 -3.28 20.13 22.71
CA GLY A 45 -2.54 21.19 22.04
C GLY A 45 -1.13 21.42 22.58
N TYR A 46 -0.67 20.62 23.56
CA TYR A 46 0.66 20.73 24.14
C TYR A 46 1.73 20.00 23.34
N SER A 47 1.38 18.87 22.74
CA SER A 47 2.32 18.02 22.01
C SER A 47 1.61 17.22 20.93
N ASN A 48 2.38 16.83 19.92
CA ASN A 48 1.96 15.83 18.94
C ASN A 48 2.60 14.49 19.32
N GLN A 49 1.74 13.49 19.54
CA GLN A 49 2.14 12.14 19.88
C GLN A 49 2.16 11.31 18.61
N ILE A 50 3.28 10.63 18.34
CA ILE A 50 3.48 9.83 17.13
C ILE A 50 3.72 8.39 17.54
N GLN A 51 2.80 7.51 17.16
CA GLN A 51 2.83 6.08 17.49
C GLN A 51 2.89 5.24 16.23
N ARG A 52 3.14 3.94 16.36
CA ARG A 52 3.23 3.02 15.22
C ARG A 52 2.57 1.67 15.49
N PHE A 53 2.42 0.88 14.43
CA PHE A 53 2.14 -0.55 14.52
C PHE A 53 3.38 -1.34 14.09
N ASN A 54 3.74 -2.36 14.87
CA ASN A 54 4.98 -3.14 14.69
C ASN A 54 4.83 -4.37 13.80
N LYS A 55 3.61 -4.73 13.39
CA LYS A 55 3.36 -5.91 12.54
C LYS A 55 2.43 -5.55 11.38
N THR A 56 3.02 -5.51 10.19
CA THR A 56 2.32 -5.23 8.93
C THR A 56 2.63 -6.30 7.91
N SER A 57 1.64 -6.66 7.10
CA SER A 57 1.77 -7.59 5.98
C SER A 57 0.91 -7.12 4.81
N GLY A 58 1.15 -7.65 3.63
CA GLY A 58 0.33 -7.32 2.47
C GLY A 58 1.00 -7.59 1.14
N THR A 59 0.27 -7.23 0.09
CA THR A 59 0.68 -7.37 -1.30
C THR A 59 0.43 -6.07 -2.05
N ILE A 60 1.37 -5.70 -2.91
CA ILE A 60 1.28 -4.56 -3.83
C ILE A 60 1.47 -5.10 -5.24
N VAL A 61 0.55 -4.78 -6.14
CA VAL A 61 0.68 -5.10 -7.57
C VAL A 61 0.88 -3.81 -8.33
N VAL A 62 1.86 -3.77 -9.23
CA VAL A 62 2.14 -2.63 -10.09
C VAL A 62 2.18 -3.09 -11.54
N ASP A 63 1.36 -2.46 -12.38
CA ASP A 63 1.46 -2.56 -13.83
C ASP A 63 1.86 -1.19 -14.38
N ARG A 64 3.16 -1.04 -14.67
CA ARG A 64 3.72 0.23 -15.16
C ARG A 64 3.23 0.55 -16.57
N ALA A 65 2.98 -0.48 -17.38
CA ALA A 65 2.63 -0.30 -18.78
C ALA A 65 1.17 0.15 -18.93
N ALA A 66 0.27 -0.47 -18.14
CA ALA A 66 -1.12 -0.04 -18.05
C ALA A 66 -1.33 1.16 -17.10
N ARG A 67 -0.30 1.52 -16.31
CA ARG A 67 -0.38 2.55 -15.25
C ARG A 67 -1.50 2.24 -14.25
N THR A 68 -1.54 0.99 -13.81
CA THR A 68 -2.50 0.50 -12.82
C THR A 68 -1.77 -0.20 -11.68
N GLY A 69 -2.51 -0.49 -10.61
CA GLY A 69 -1.97 -1.25 -9.50
C GLY A 69 -3.05 -1.58 -8.49
N SER A 70 -2.67 -2.38 -7.50
CA SER A 70 -3.52 -2.68 -6.35
C SER A 70 -2.68 -2.78 -5.08
N VAL A 71 -3.28 -2.43 -3.95
CA VAL A 71 -2.65 -2.47 -2.63
C VAL A 71 -3.62 -3.17 -1.69
N HIS A 72 -3.14 -4.20 -1.00
CA HIS A 72 -3.86 -4.89 0.06
C HIS A 72 -2.94 -5.05 1.26
N ILE A 73 -3.23 -4.31 2.33
CA ILE A 73 -2.44 -4.28 3.57
C ILE A 73 -3.29 -4.79 4.73
N SER A 74 -2.65 -5.55 5.60
CA SER A 74 -3.18 -6.03 6.88
C SER A 74 -2.20 -5.68 8.00
N ILE A 75 -2.70 -5.01 9.03
CA ILE A 75 -1.96 -4.57 10.22
C ILE A 75 -2.55 -5.29 11.43
N ASP A 76 -1.71 -5.90 12.25
CA ASP A 76 -2.10 -6.42 13.57
C ASP A 76 -2.29 -5.25 14.53
N ALA A 77 -3.53 -4.96 14.90
CA ALA A 77 -3.86 -3.81 15.77
C ALA A 77 -3.29 -3.97 17.18
N LYS A 78 -3.01 -5.20 17.63
CA LYS A 78 -2.36 -5.49 18.93
C LYS A 78 -0.88 -5.15 18.94
N SER A 79 -0.30 -4.86 17.77
CA SER A 79 1.10 -4.46 17.62
C SER A 79 1.32 -2.96 17.79
N VAL A 80 0.31 -2.22 18.26
CA VAL A 80 0.44 -0.81 18.60
C VAL A 80 1.57 -0.63 19.63
N ASP A 81 2.41 0.37 19.37
CA ASP A 81 3.58 0.69 20.19
C ASP A 81 3.62 2.20 20.37
N THR A 82 3.39 2.61 21.61
CA THR A 82 3.46 3.99 22.07
C THR A 82 4.72 4.29 22.88
N GLY A 83 5.64 3.32 22.98
CA GLY A 83 6.79 3.38 23.88
C GLY A 83 6.46 3.27 25.37
N TYR A 84 5.20 2.97 25.73
CA TYR A 84 4.75 2.85 27.12
C TYR A 84 3.67 1.77 27.27
N ALA A 85 4.07 0.62 27.82
CA ALA A 85 3.25 -0.60 27.85
C ALA A 85 1.85 -0.42 28.46
N LEU A 86 1.71 0.41 29.50
CA LEU A 86 0.40 0.66 30.11
C LEU A 86 -0.54 1.45 29.18
N PHE A 87 0.02 2.35 28.35
CA PHE A 87 -0.79 3.04 27.36
C PHE A 87 -1.07 2.17 26.13
N ASP A 88 -0.16 1.27 25.76
CA ASP A 88 -0.43 0.23 24.76
C ASP A 88 -1.63 -0.64 25.17
N GLU A 89 -1.75 -1.02 26.45
CA GLU A 89 -2.92 -1.75 26.96
C GLU A 89 -4.20 -0.90 26.86
N HIS A 90 -4.15 0.36 27.31
CA HIS A 90 -5.29 1.26 27.29
C HIS A 90 -5.82 1.53 25.88
N ILE A 91 -4.93 1.83 24.92
CA ILE A 91 -5.33 2.15 23.54
C ILE A 91 -5.86 0.91 22.78
N GLN A 92 -5.57 -0.29 23.26
CA GLN A 92 -6.15 -1.53 22.74
C GLN A 92 -7.61 -1.77 23.19
N GLY A 93 -8.09 -1.02 24.19
CA GLY A 93 -9.42 -1.16 24.77
C GLY A 93 -10.57 -0.64 23.91
N GLU A 94 -11.81 -0.86 24.39
CA GLU A 94 -13.06 -0.62 23.68
C GLU A 94 -13.28 0.84 23.27
N ASP A 95 -12.74 1.80 24.02
CA ASP A 95 -12.86 3.23 23.72
C ASP A 95 -12.02 3.65 22.48
N TYR A 96 -11.06 2.83 22.06
CA TYR A 96 -10.12 3.10 20.97
C TYR A 96 -10.15 1.98 19.92
N PHE A 97 -9.13 1.12 19.85
CA PHE A 97 -9.02 0.10 18.79
C PHE A 97 -9.90 -1.14 19.02
N ASP A 98 -10.30 -1.44 20.26
CA ASP A 98 -11.06 -2.64 20.62
C ASP A 98 -10.44 -3.91 19.98
N THR A 99 -9.17 -4.14 20.26
CA THR A 99 -8.39 -5.19 19.55
C THR A 99 -8.77 -6.62 19.95
N ALA A 100 -9.50 -6.77 21.05
CA ALA A 100 -10.11 -8.03 21.44
C ALA A 100 -11.15 -8.48 20.41
N LYS A 101 -11.97 -7.54 19.91
CA LYS A 101 -13.01 -7.79 18.91
C LYS A 101 -12.53 -7.56 17.47
N TYR A 102 -11.66 -6.57 17.26
CA TYR A 102 -11.15 -6.16 15.95
C TYR A 102 -9.61 -6.19 15.94
N PRO A 103 -8.99 -7.39 15.88
CA PRO A 103 -7.54 -7.53 15.97
C PRO A 103 -6.79 -7.03 14.72
N THR A 104 -7.49 -6.67 13.65
CA THR A 104 -6.89 -6.35 12.36
C THR A 104 -7.42 -5.03 11.81
N ILE A 105 -6.48 -4.19 11.36
CA ILE A 105 -6.75 -3.01 10.53
C ILE A 105 -6.40 -3.38 9.09
N THR A 106 -7.26 -3.08 8.13
CA THR A 106 -7.01 -3.39 6.71
C THR A 106 -7.12 -2.17 5.83
N TYR A 107 -6.27 -2.10 4.80
CA TYR A 107 -6.41 -1.15 3.72
C TYR A 107 -6.47 -1.88 2.38
N LYS A 108 -7.51 -1.64 1.59
CA LYS A 108 -7.68 -2.22 0.25
C LYS A 108 -7.90 -1.10 -0.76
N SER A 109 -7.01 -0.97 -1.73
CA SER A 109 -7.15 0.03 -2.79
C SER A 109 -8.36 -0.24 -3.67
N THR A 110 -9.00 0.83 -4.11
CA THR A 110 -9.96 0.84 -5.22
C THR A 110 -9.31 1.34 -6.51
N ALA A 111 -8.28 2.19 -6.42
CA ALA A 111 -7.49 2.63 -7.55
C ALA A 111 -6.09 3.11 -7.12
N VAL A 112 -5.11 2.98 -8.02
CA VAL A 112 -3.80 3.63 -7.91
C VAL A 112 -3.70 4.65 -9.03
N LYS A 113 -3.42 5.91 -8.69
CA LYS A 113 -3.25 6.99 -9.66
C LYS A 113 -1.77 7.17 -9.96
N PHE A 114 -1.44 7.34 -11.24
CA PHE A 114 -0.08 7.52 -11.71
C PHE A 114 0.13 8.90 -12.34
N ASP A 115 1.33 9.43 -12.17
CA ASP A 115 1.90 10.53 -12.97
C ASP A 115 3.15 9.99 -13.67
N GLY A 116 3.09 9.89 -15.00
CA GLY A 116 4.03 9.08 -15.78
C GLY A 116 4.04 7.63 -15.27
N ASP A 117 5.21 7.17 -14.84
CA ASP A 117 5.44 5.80 -14.36
C ASP A 117 5.45 5.68 -12.82
N LYS A 118 5.08 6.76 -12.12
CA LYS A 118 5.11 6.83 -10.65
C LYS A 118 3.70 6.90 -10.07
N PRO A 119 3.37 6.08 -9.06
CA PRO A 119 2.14 6.27 -8.31
C PRO A 119 2.21 7.58 -7.50
N VAL A 120 1.12 8.36 -7.54
CA VAL A 120 0.99 9.64 -6.83
C VAL A 120 -0.13 9.63 -5.79
N ALA A 121 -1.09 8.72 -5.92
CA ALA A 121 -2.14 8.51 -4.93
C ALA A 121 -2.65 7.07 -4.97
N VAL A 122 -3.10 6.58 -3.83
CA VAL A 122 -3.82 5.31 -3.70
C VAL A 122 -5.18 5.65 -3.10
N GLU A 123 -6.24 5.47 -3.87
CA GLU A 123 -7.62 5.52 -3.37
C GLU A 123 -7.96 4.15 -2.80
N GLY A 124 -8.61 4.09 -1.65
CA GLY A 124 -8.92 2.82 -1.03
C GLY A 124 -9.86 2.90 0.16
N LEU A 125 -10.13 1.74 0.71
CA LEU A 125 -10.99 1.52 1.86
C LEU A 125 -10.13 1.15 3.06
N LEU A 126 -10.13 2.03 4.06
CA LEU A 126 -9.53 1.77 5.37
C LEU A 126 -10.60 1.18 6.28
N THR A 127 -10.32 0.04 6.90
CA THR A 127 -11.16 -0.56 7.93
C THR A 127 -10.43 -0.54 9.26
N VAL A 128 -10.99 0.16 10.25
CA VAL A 128 -10.49 0.25 11.63
C VAL A 128 -11.65 -0.01 12.56
N LYS A 129 -11.46 -0.85 13.58
CA LYS A 129 -12.50 -1.17 14.57
C LYS A 129 -13.84 -1.61 13.94
N GLY A 130 -13.74 -2.42 12.87
CA GLY A 130 -14.89 -2.90 12.10
C GLY A 130 -15.62 -1.85 11.25
N VAL A 131 -15.19 -0.59 11.22
CA VAL A 131 -15.78 0.46 10.39
C VAL A 131 -14.92 0.70 9.16
N THR A 132 -15.53 0.63 7.97
CA THR A 132 -14.85 0.86 6.69
C THR A 132 -15.18 2.26 6.14
N ARG A 133 -14.15 3.04 5.79
CA ARG A 133 -14.29 4.38 5.18
C ARG A 133 -13.34 4.54 3.98
N PRO A 134 -13.73 5.33 2.96
CA PRO A 134 -12.82 5.70 1.89
C PRO A 134 -11.71 6.63 2.44
N VAL A 135 -10.45 6.27 2.20
CA VAL A 135 -9.28 7.07 2.57
C VAL A 135 -8.28 7.04 1.41
N THR A 136 -7.97 8.23 0.88
CA THR A 136 -6.94 8.38 -0.15
C THR A 136 -5.59 8.63 0.50
N LEU A 137 -4.62 7.77 0.20
CA LEU A 137 -3.23 7.95 0.57
C LEU A 137 -2.52 8.75 -0.52
N LYS A 138 -1.97 9.92 -0.19
CA LYS A 138 -1.11 10.69 -1.09
C LYS A 138 0.30 10.11 -1.05
N VAL A 139 0.83 9.66 -2.19
CA VAL A 139 2.20 9.16 -2.30
C VAL A 139 3.14 10.35 -2.44
N THR A 140 4.10 10.47 -1.52
CA THR A 140 5.07 11.57 -1.47
C THR A 140 6.44 11.18 -1.98
N SER A 141 6.77 9.88 -1.97
CA SER A 141 7.94 9.33 -2.64
C SER A 141 7.65 7.93 -3.16
N PHE A 142 8.30 7.56 -4.25
CA PHE A 142 8.26 6.21 -4.79
C PHE A 142 9.58 5.87 -5.48
N HIS A 143 10.15 4.73 -5.13
CA HIS A 143 11.36 4.17 -5.70
C HIS A 143 11.13 2.72 -6.11
N SER A 144 11.79 2.32 -7.18
CA SER A 144 11.82 0.94 -7.67
C SER A 144 13.24 0.63 -8.11
N MET A 145 13.90 -0.29 -7.43
CA MET A 145 15.28 -0.67 -7.72
C MET A 145 15.59 -2.05 -7.12
N PRO A 146 16.60 -2.77 -7.62
CA PRO A 146 17.05 -3.99 -6.99
C PRO A 146 17.48 -3.74 -5.54
N HIS A 147 16.99 -4.57 -4.62
CA HIS A 147 17.35 -4.54 -3.22
C HIS A 147 18.87 -4.75 -3.06
N PRO A 148 19.60 -3.86 -2.35
CA PRO A 148 21.06 -3.91 -2.30
C PRO A 148 21.65 -5.23 -1.78
N MET A 149 21.03 -5.84 -0.76
CA MET A 149 21.48 -7.10 -0.17
C MET A 149 20.88 -8.33 -0.86
N LEU A 150 19.54 -8.40 -0.95
CA LEU A 150 18.81 -9.56 -1.51
C LEU A 150 18.89 -9.70 -3.03
N LYS A 151 19.35 -8.67 -3.76
CA LYS A 151 19.44 -8.64 -5.23
C LYS A 151 18.13 -8.96 -5.97
N LYS A 152 16.99 -8.76 -5.28
CA LYS A 152 15.63 -8.93 -5.81
C LYS A 152 15.04 -7.56 -6.09
N ASP A 153 14.24 -7.41 -7.14
CA ASP A 153 13.51 -6.16 -7.38
C ASP A 153 12.69 -5.78 -6.14
N ALA A 154 12.75 -4.51 -5.76
CA ALA A 154 12.03 -3.97 -4.63
C ALA A 154 11.39 -2.63 -5.00
N ILE A 155 10.32 -2.31 -4.29
CA ILE A 155 9.70 -0.98 -4.29
C ILE A 155 9.72 -0.41 -2.87
N GLY A 156 9.86 0.91 -2.80
CA GLY A 156 9.74 1.68 -1.56
C GLY A 156 8.88 2.92 -1.80
N ALA A 157 8.00 3.24 -0.85
CA ALA A 157 7.14 4.41 -0.95
C ALA A 157 6.86 5.07 0.39
N ASN A 158 6.70 6.38 0.37
CA ASN A 158 6.11 7.15 1.47
C ASN A 158 4.72 7.62 1.08
N ALA A 159 3.77 7.55 2.01
CA ALA A 159 2.43 8.06 1.81
C ALA A 159 1.87 8.72 3.08
N VAL A 160 0.94 9.66 2.87
CA VAL A 160 0.27 10.39 3.96
C VAL A 160 -1.23 10.47 3.74
N ALA A 161 -1.98 10.52 4.84
CA ALA A 161 -3.41 10.84 4.83
C ALA A 161 -3.81 11.52 6.14
N LYS A 162 -4.98 12.14 6.17
CA LYS A 162 -5.62 12.62 7.39
C LYS A 162 -7.00 11.98 7.49
N ILE A 163 -7.36 11.55 8.69
CA ILE A 163 -8.66 10.95 8.99
C ILE A 163 -9.23 11.58 10.27
N LYS A 164 -10.51 11.37 10.52
CA LYS A 164 -11.12 11.60 11.83
C LYS A 164 -11.33 10.28 12.53
N ARG A 165 -10.75 10.09 13.72
CA ARG A 165 -10.89 8.81 14.46
C ARG A 165 -12.31 8.58 14.98
N SER A 166 -13.10 9.63 15.18
CA SER A 166 -14.54 9.53 15.49
C SER A 166 -15.34 8.82 14.39
N GLU A 167 -14.96 8.94 13.11
CA GLU A 167 -15.64 8.26 11.99
C GLU A 167 -15.47 6.73 11.99
N PHE A 168 -14.54 6.24 12.82
CA PHE A 168 -14.25 4.83 13.08
C PHE A 168 -14.66 4.39 14.49
N ASN A 169 -15.58 5.13 15.14
CA ASN A 169 -16.04 4.88 16.51
C ASN A 169 -14.92 4.92 17.57
N ALA A 170 -13.83 5.65 17.31
CA ALA A 170 -12.69 5.81 18.22
C ALA A 170 -12.52 7.26 18.67
N GLY A 171 -13.63 7.97 18.94
CA GLY A 171 -13.66 9.42 19.22
C GLY A 171 -13.44 9.84 20.68
N LYS A 172 -13.20 8.89 21.61
CA LYS A 172 -13.05 9.17 23.04
C LYS A 172 -12.04 10.29 23.32
N ASN A 173 -12.37 11.26 24.17
CA ASN A 173 -11.56 12.45 24.53
C ASN A 173 -11.39 13.53 23.45
N ALA A 174 -12.02 13.41 22.28
CA ALA A 174 -12.08 14.55 21.35
C ALA A 174 -12.86 15.73 21.99
N PRO A 175 -12.45 17.00 21.77
CA PRO A 175 -11.29 17.44 20.97
C PRO A 175 -9.97 17.57 21.76
N HIS A 176 -9.96 17.32 23.08
CA HIS A 176 -8.76 17.46 23.91
C HIS A 176 -7.63 16.53 23.47
N VAL A 177 -7.95 15.31 23.05
CA VAL A 177 -7.10 14.51 22.17
C VAL A 177 -7.67 14.64 20.77
N SER A 178 -6.91 15.18 19.82
CA SER A 178 -7.46 15.61 18.53
C SER A 178 -8.29 14.50 17.85
N ASP A 179 -9.39 14.91 17.21
CA ASP A 179 -10.17 13.98 16.39
C ASP A 179 -9.49 13.72 15.04
N GLU A 180 -8.87 14.76 14.47
CA GLU A 180 -8.00 14.61 13.31
C GLU A 180 -6.72 13.84 13.72
N VAL A 181 -6.41 12.82 12.92
CA VAL A 181 -5.20 12.00 13.03
C VAL A 181 -4.49 12.02 11.69
N THR A 182 -3.19 12.28 11.71
CA THR A 182 -2.34 12.17 10.51
C THR A 182 -1.77 10.76 10.43
N LEU A 183 -1.93 10.13 9.28
CA LEU A 183 -1.33 8.83 8.96
C LEU A 183 -0.07 9.07 8.13
N THR A 184 1.03 8.45 8.53
CA THR A 184 2.31 8.48 7.79
C THR A 184 2.78 7.05 7.59
N ILE A 185 2.96 6.66 6.34
CA ILE A 185 3.24 5.28 5.96
C ILE A 185 4.55 5.29 5.19
N ALA A 186 5.52 4.51 5.67
CA ALA A 186 6.68 4.09 4.90
C ALA A 186 6.51 2.60 4.63
N VAL A 187 6.63 2.19 3.38
CA VAL A 187 6.49 0.79 2.96
C VAL A 187 7.65 0.41 2.07
N GLU A 188 8.21 -0.77 2.33
CA GLU A 188 9.06 -1.48 1.39
C GLU A 188 8.42 -2.83 1.06
N ALA A 189 8.55 -3.25 -0.19
CA ALA A 189 8.04 -4.54 -0.65
C ALA A 189 9.00 -5.16 -1.66
N LEU A 190 9.20 -6.46 -1.54
CA LEU A 190 10.07 -7.26 -2.40
C LEU A 190 9.21 -7.93 -3.46
N LYS A 191 9.67 -7.95 -4.72
CA LYS A 191 8.97 -8.67 -5.79
C LYS A 191 8.73 -10.12 -5.35
N GLN A 192 7.64 -10.74 -5.77
CA GLN A 192 7.35 -12.13 -5.44
C GLN A 192 8.33 -13.08 -6.13
#